data_AF-A0A496MU32-F1
#
_entry.id   AF-A0A496MU32-F1
#
_cell.length_a   1.000
_cell.length_b   1.000
_cell.length_c   1.000
_cell.angle_alpha   90.00
_cell.angle_beta   90.00
_cell.angle_gamma   90.00
#
_symmetry.space_group_name_H-M   'P 1'
#
loop_
_entity.id
_entity.type
_entity.pdbx_description
1 polymer ?
#
loop_
_entity_poly.entity_id
_entity_poly.type
_entity_poly.pdbx_seq_one_letter_code
_entity_poly.pdbx_strand_id
1 'polypeptide(L)'
;MPISKEAGPHDMTPVPHTFAATPQGAVLAAVTAQVWMAGADDDTWPKVAEYLLEPGPGRDQWAQARALVSVKGMVKNPAEFIGFKFTSYAEDKAIVLLAVRWADGMLTAYPVQLSSLTGGWRVVIPPQGSEPDLSEISNTDLDTFVRFNP
;
A
#
# COMPACT_ATOMS: atom_id res chain seq x y z
N MET A 1 7.28 9.38 2.76
CA MET A 1 5.95 8.78 3.02
C MET A 1 5.07 9.82 3.69
N PRO A 2 3.77 9.88 3.35
CA PRO A 2 2.85 10.84 3.94
C PRO A 2 2.51 10.49 5.41
N ILE A 3 2.33 11.51 6.25
CA ILE A 3 1.89 11.39 7.65
C ILE A 3 0.77 12.38 7.93
N SER A 4 -0.17 12.00 8.81
CA SER A 4 -1.26 12.86 9.26
C SER A 4 -1.50 12.67 10.75
N LYS A 5 -1.68 13.78 11.47
CA LYS A 5 -2.04 13.74 12.90
C LYS A 5 -3.38 13.06 13.13
N GLU A 6 -4.33 13.23 12.21
CA GLU A 6 -5.68 12.67 12.32
C GLU A 6 -5.76 11.26 11.73
N ALA A 7 -5.19 11.07 10.53
CA ALA A 7 -5.36 9.83 9.77
C ALA A 7 -4.25 8.78 10.02
N GLY A 8 -3.19 9.15 10.72
CA GLY A 8 -2.05 8.28 10.99
C GLY A 8 -0.93 8.39 9.94
N PRO A 9 0.10 7.53 10.01
CA PRO A 9 0.32 6.55 11.08
C PRO A 9 0.47 7.24 12.44
N HIS A 10 -0.13 6.72 13.51
CA HIS A 10 0.02 7.28 14.85
C HIS A 10 1.26 6.74 15.58
N ASP A 11 1.72 5.55 15.19
CA ASP A 11 2.93 4.92 15.69
C ASP A 11 3.92 4.66 14.54
N MET A 12 5.18 5.06 14.73
CA MET A 12 6.22 4.93 13.70
C MET A 12 7.09 3.67 13.85
N THR A 13 7.02 2.99 15.00
CA THR A 13 7.88 1.83 15.34
C THR A 13 7.03 0.62 15.73
N PRO A 14 7.39 -0.62 15.32
CA PRO A 14 8.60 -0.98 14.57
C PRO A 14 8.53 -0.62 13.08
N VAL A 15 7.32 -0.41 12.56
CA VAL A 15 7.03 0.18 11.24
C VAL A 15 5.84 1.14 11.39
N PRO A 16 5.59 2.08 10.47
CA PRO A 16 4.51 3.05 10.60
C PRO A 16 3.14 2.39 10.47
N HIS A 17 2.40 2.34 11.56
CA HIS A 17 1.12 1.64 11.68
C HIS A 17 0.08 2.51 12.41
N THR A 18 -1.02 1.91 12.88
CA THR A 18 -2.14 2.62 13.54
C THR A 18 -2.74 3.74 12.67
N PHE A 19 -3.20 3.36 11.47
CA PHE A 19 -3.97 4.25 10.58
C PHE A 19 -5.44 4.30 11.02
N ALA A 20 -5.97 5.50 11.18
CA ALA A 20 -7.36 5.71 11.61
C ALA A 20 -8.35 5.11 10.61
N ALA A 21 -9.48 4.55 11.08
CA ALA A 21 -10.54 3.96 10.25
C ALA A 21 -11.36 5.02 9.49
N THR A 22 -10.69 5.83 8.67
CA THR A 22 -11.24 6.91 7.84
C THR A 22 -10.78 6.74 6.39
N PRO A 23 -11.43 7.38 5.40
CA PRO A 23 -10.96 7.32 4.01
C PRO A 23 -9.50 7.77 3.85
N GLN A 24 -9.11 8.85 4.53
CA GLN A 24 -7.76 9.37 4.51
C GLN A 24 -6.77 8.36 5.11
N GLY A 25 -7.13 7.72 6.22
CA GLY A 25 -6.32 6.66 6.82
C GLY A 25 -6.13 5.47 5.87
N ALA A 26 -7.17 5.10 5.10
CA ALA A 26 -7.07 4.01 4.13
C ALA A 26 -6.04 4.33 3.03
N VAL A 27 -6.03 5.56 2.52
CA VAL A 27 -5.06 5.99 1.49
C VAL A 27 -3.63 5.98 2.05
N LEU A 28 -3.45 6.49 3.27
CA LEU A 28 -2.14 6.51 3.94
C LEU A 28 -1.63 5.09 4.22
N ALA A 29 -2.51 4.19 4.67
CA ALA A 29 -2.20 2.79 4.87
C ALA A 29 -1.81 2.10 3.56
N ALA A 30 -2.57 2.34 2.48
CA ALA A 30 -2.30 1.78 1.16
C ALA A 30 -0.90 2.19 0.66
N VAL A 31 -0.61 3.49 0.61
CA VAL A 31 0.68 4.00 0.14
C VAL A 31 1.83 3.51 1.02
N THR A 32 1.67 3.60 2.35
CA THR A 32 2.71 3.17 3.29
C THR A 32 3.02 1.69 3.14
N ALA A 33 2.01 0.82 3.16
CA ALA A 33 2.21 -0.62 3.04
C ALA A 33 2.93 -0.99 1.74
N GLN A 34 2.59 -0.39 0.59
CA GLN A 34 3.27 -0.68 -0.67
C GLN A 34 4.77 -0.31 -0.63
N VAL A 35 5.13 0.83 -0.03
CA VAL A 35 6.53 1.23 0.16
C VAL A 35 7.29 0.22 1.03
N TRP A 36 6.71 -0.16 2.17
CA TRP A 36 7.36 -1.08 3.11
C TRP A 36 7.41 -2.52 2.60
N MET A 37 6.37 -2.98 1.89
CA MET A 37 6.37 -4.30 1.26
C MET A 37 7.48 -4.44 0.21
N ALA A 38 7.77 -3.37 -0.54
CA ALA A 38 8.81 -3.36 -1.56
C ALA A 38 10.23 -3.19 -0.97
N GLY A 39 10.37 -2.39 0.09
CA GLY A 39 11.67 -1.91 0.55
C GLY A 39 12.20 -2.49 1.87
N ALA A 40 11.35 -3.12 2.69
CA ALA A 40 11.77 -3.63 4.00
C ALA A 40 12.86 -4.70 3.86
N ASP A 41 13.91 -4.63 4.68
CA ASP A 41 15.00 -5.62 4.70
C ASP A 41 14.62 -6.91 5.45
N ASP A 42 15.61 -7.79 5.61
CA ASP A 42 15.46 -9.13 6.18
C ASP A 42 15.00 -9.11 7.65
N ASP A 43 15.34 -8.05 8.40
CA ASP A 43 14.94 -7.86 9.80
C ASP A 43 13.56 -7.17 9.93
N THR A 44 13.19 -6.39 8.91
CA THR A 44 12.01 -5.51 8.94
C THR A 44 10.78 -6.14 8.30
N TRP A 45 10.92 -6.95 7.25
CA TRP A 45 9.75 -7.50 6.55
C TRP A 45 8.80 -8.33 7.46
N PRO A 46 9.26 -9.04 8.51
CA PRO A 46 8.33 -9.70 9.43
C PRO A 46 7.42 -8.70 10.16
N LYS A 47 7.95 -7.51 10.46
CA LYS A 47 7.18 -6.40 11.08
C LYS A 47 6.21 -5.77 10.09
N VAL A 48 6.55 -5.73 8.80
CA VAL A 48 5.59 -5.35 7.77
C VAL A 48 4.39 -6.30 7.75
N ALA A 49 4.62 -7.61 7.77
CA ALA A 49 3.54 -8.60 7.84
C ALA A 49 2.68 -8.47 9.10
N GLU A 50 3.31 -8.24 10.25
CA GLU A 50 2.64 -8.17 11.54
C GLU A 50 1.75 -6.92 11.67
N TYR A 51 2.22 -5.76 11.20
CA TYR A 51 1.60 -4.48 11.50
C TYR A 51 0.85 -3.84 10.32
N LEU A 52 1.26 -4.11 9.08
CA LEU A 52 0.70 -3.42 7.89
C LEU A 52 -0.24 -4.30 7.09
N LEU A 53 -0.23 -5.62 7.32
CA LEU A 53 -1.01 -6.59 6.58
C LEU A 53 -2.09 -7.20 7.48
N GLU A 54 -3.29 -7.38 6.91
CA GLU A 54 -4.34 -8.15 7.58
C GLU A 54 -3.97 -9.64 7.63
N PRO A 55 -4.27 -10.35 8.73
CA PRO A 55 -4.15 -11.80 8.77
C PRO A 55 -5.00 -12.47 7.68
N GLY A 56 -4.39 -13.37 6.93
CA GLY A 56 -5.06 -14.11 5.87
C GLY A 56 -4.08 -14.89 4.99
N PRO A 57 -4.61 -15.78 4.14
CA PRO A 57 -3.79 -16.67 3.33
C PRO A 57 -2.82 -15.93 2.40
N GLY A 58 -3.23 -14.80 1.79
CA GLY A 58 -2.35 -14.02 0.93
C GLY A 58 -1.19 -13.36 1.69
N ARG A 59 -1.39 -12.93 2.94
CA ARG A 59 -0.30 -12.45 3.80
C ARG A 59 0.70 -13.56 4.08
N ASP A 60 0.22 -14.75 4.41
CA ASP A 60 1.08 -15.87 4.76
C ASP A 60 1.88 -16.36 3.53
N GLN A 61 1.26 -16.36 2.35
CA GLN A 61 1.93 -16.63 1.08
C GLN A 61 2.96 -15.55 0.73
N TRP A 62 2.63 -14.28 0.93
CA TRP A 62 3.58 -13.18 0.76
C TRP A 62 4.79 -13.33 1.69
N ALA A 63 4.58 -13.67 2.96
CA ALA A 63 5.65 -13.90 3.93
C ALA A 63 6.57 -15.05 3.50
N GLN A 64 6.01 -16.17 3.01
CA GLN A 64 6.79 -17.29 2.49
C GLN A 64 7.65 -16.88 1.28
N ALA A 65 7.07 -16.16 0.32
CA ALA A 65 7.81 -15.68 -0.85
C ALA A 65 8.87 -14.65 -0.46
N ARG A 66 8.54 -13.72 0.46
CA ARG A 66 9.44 -12.66 0.92
C ARG A 66 10.66 -13.23 1.63
N ALA A 67 10.52 -14.30 2.41
CA ALA A 67 11.62 -14.98 3.10
C ALA A 67 12.68 -15.58 2.16
N LEU A 68 12.35 -15.76 0.87
CA LEU A 68 13.27 -16.29 -0.15
C LEU A 68 14.07 -15.18 -0.88
N VAL A 69 13.79 -13.91 -0.59
CA VAL A 69 14.37 -12.76 -1.27
C VAL A 69 15.02 -11.83 -0.25
N SER A 70 16.32 -11.54 -0.39
CA SER A 70 16.95 -10.48 0.40
C SER A 70 16.87 -9.14 -0.33
N VAL A 71 16.46 -8.08 0.39
CA VAL A 71 16.50 -6.70 -0.12
C VAL A 71 17.61 -5.94 0.60
N LYS A 72 18.52 -5.35 -0.18
CA LYS A 72 19.66 -4.58 0.32
C LYS A 72 19.85 -3.31 -0.50
N GLY A 73 20.25 -2.23 0.16
CA GLY A 73 20.58 -0.96 -0.48
C GLY A 73 19.37 -0.08 -0.77
N MET A 74 19.61 1.01 -1.50
CA MET A 74 18.60 2.04 -1.79
C MET A 74 18.25 2.02 -3.28
N VAL A 75 16.95 2.15 -3.58
CA VAL A 75 16.46 2.33 -4.95
C VAL A 75 16.85 3.73 -5.44
N LYS A 76 17.58 3.82 -6.57
CA LYS A 76 18.07 5.10 -7.09
C LYS A 76 16.95 5.99 -7.65
N ASN A 77 15.99 5.39 -8.37
CA ASN A 77 14.87 6.08 -9.00
C ASN A 77 13.57 5.32 -8.64
N PRO A 78 13.03 5.51 -7.42
CA PRO A 78 11.82 4.83 -7.01
C PRO A 78 10.62 5.31 -7.82
N ALA A 79 9.62 4.43 -7.97
CA ALA A 79 8.34 4.83 -8.51
C ALA A 79 7.62 5.81 -7.56
N GLU A 80 6.83 6.71 -8.12
CA GLU A 80 6.14 7.76 -7.39
C GLU A 80 4.64 7.48 -7.36
N PHE A 81 4.04 7.48 -6.17
CA PHE A 81 2.59 7.57 -6.06
C PHE A 81 2.15 8.99 -6.40
N ILE A 82 1.31 9.14 -7.42
CA ILE A 82 0.91 10.44 -7.98
C ILE A 82 -0.58 10.75 -7.80
N GLY A 83 -1.37 9.77 -7.38
CA GLY A 83 -2.77 9.96 -7.06
C GLY A 83 -3.47 8.69 -6.61
N PHE A 84 -4.73 8.85 -6.23
CA PHE A 84 -5.57 7.74 -5.81
C PHE A 84 -7.03 7.97 -6.22
N LYS A 85 -7.81 6.88 -6.27
CA LYS A 85 -9.27 6.92 -6.24
C LYS A 85 -9.81 5.72 -5.47
N PHE A 86 -10.97 5.87 -4.84
CA PHE A 86 -11.68 4.72 -4.29
C PHE A 86 -12.49 4.04 -5.39
N THR A 87 -12.36 2.74 -5.50
CA THR A 87 -13.27 1.91 -6.31
C THR A 87 -14.37 1.29 -5.47
N SER A 88 -14.13 1.14 -4.16
CA SER A 88 -15.12 0.77 -3.14
C SER A 88 -14.68 1.33 -1.78
N TYR A 89 -15.64 1.75 -0.96
CA TYR A 89 -15.41 2.14 0.43
C TYR A 89 -16.60 1.76 1.31
N ALA A 90 -16.27 1.12 2.44
CA ALA A 90 -17.13 0.86 3.58
C ALA A 90 -16.34 1.15 4.87
N GLU A 91 -17.01 1.11 6.02
CA GLU A 91 -16.39 1.41 7.31
C GLU A 91 -15.24 0.44 7.66
N ASP A 92 -15.39 -0.84 7.29
CA ASP A 92 -14.46 -1.91 7.61
C ASP A 92 -13.59 -2.39 6.44
N LYS A 93 -13.92 -1.99 5.20
CA LYS A 93 -13.27 -2.44 3.95
C LYS A 93 -13.15 -1.33 2.93
N ALA A 94 -12.03 -1.28 2.22
CA ALA A 94 -11.84 -0.32 1.13
C ALA A 94 -11.02 -0.91 -0.01
N ILE A 95 -11.20 -0.37 -1.21
CA ILE A 95 -10.32 -0.62 -2.35
C ILE A 95 -9.85 0.73 -2.90
N VAL A 96 -8.57 1.01 -2.70
CA VAL A 96 -7.89 2.21 -3.19
C VAL A 96 -7.15 1.86 -4.47
N LEU A 97 -7.53 2.45 -5.60
CA LEU A 97 -6.75 2.39 -6.83
C LEU A 97 -5.65 3.45 -6.76
N LEU A 98 -4.40 3.01 -6.69
CA LEU A 98 -3.24 3.89 -6.64
C LEU A 98 -2.70 4.12 -8.05
N ALA A 99 -2.49 5.38 -8.41
CA ALA A 99 -1.76 5.75 -9.63
C ALA A 99 -0.28 5.92 -9.31
N VAL A 100 0.57 5.34 -10.15
CA VAL A 100 2.02 5.30 -9.99
C VAL A 100 2.71 5.75 -11.27
N ARG A 101 3.68 6.66 -11.13
CA ARG A 101 4.63 7.05 -12.18
C ARG A 101 5.94 6.29 -11.98
N TRP A 102 6.35 5.54 -12.98
CA TRP A 102 7.63 4.83 -12.99
C TRP A 102 8.77 5.75 -13.46
N ALA A 103 10.01 5.30 -13.25
CA ALA A 103 11.20 6.09 -13.55
C ALA A 103 11.37 6.42 -15.05
N ASP A 104 10.77 5.63 -15.93
CA ASP A 104 10.71 5.84 -17.38
C ASP A 104 9.55 6.74 -17.81
N GLY A 105 8.74 7.22 -16.86
CA GLY A 105 7.56 8.06 -17.11
C GLY A 105 6.27 7.28 -17.36
N MET A 106 6.31 5.94 -17.42
CA MET A 106 5.12 5.12 -17.58
C MET A 106 4.16 5.35 -16.40
N LEU A 107 2.87 5.45 -16.71
CA LEU A 107 1.82 5.60 -15.71
C LEU A 107 1.04 4.30 -15.59
N THR A 108 0.85 3.85 -14.36
CA THR A 108 0.08 2.63 -14.08
C THR A 108 -0.88 2.87 -12.93
N ALA A 109 -1.92 2.03 -12.85
CA ALA A 109 -2.80 1.96 -11.71
C ALA A 109 -3.06 0.52 -11.29
N TYR A 110 -3.14 0.29 -9.98
CA TYR A 110 -3.50 -1.01 -9.42
C TYR A 110 -4.31 -0.84 -8.13
N PRO A 111 -5.25 -1.76 -7.84
CA PRO A 111 -6.08 -1.65 -6.65
C PRO A 111 -5.39 -2.30 -5.44
N VAL A 112 -5.46 -1.60 -4.31
CA VAL A 112 -5.01 -2.05 -3.01
C VAL A 112 -6.23 -2.27 -2.13
N GLN A 113 -6.42 -3.51 -1.67
CA GLN A 113 -7.50 -3.88 -0.78
C GLN A 113 -7.09 -3.60 0.67
N LEU A 114 -8.00 -3.06 1.47
CA LEU A 114 -7.76 -2.77 2.88
C LEU A 114 -8.91 -3.28 3.76
N SER A 115 -8.57 -3.59 5.00
CA SER A 115 -9.52 -3.81 6.09
C SER A 115 -9.09 -3.07 7.34
N SER A 116 -10.08 -2.67 8.15
CA SER A 116 -9.85 -2.05 9.46
C SER A 116 -10.30 -2.96 10.63
N LEU A 117 -10.62 -4.23 10.34
CA LEU A 117 -11.16 -5.21 11.30
C LEU A 117 -10.23 -5.47 12.50
N THR A 118 -8.92 -5.24 12.35
CA THR A 118 -7.94 -5.40 13.42
C THR A 118 -7.57 -4.10 14.15
N GLY A 119 -8.42 -3.08 14.05
CA GLY A 119 -8.33 -1.83 14.84
C GLY A 119 -7.72 -0.63 14.11
N GLY A 120 -7.36 -0.78 12.84
CA GLY A 120 -6.87 0.29 11.97
C GLY A 120 -6.65 -0.24 10.56
N TRP A 121 -6.56 0.63 9.56
CA TRP A 121 -6.41 0.18 8.17
C TRP A 121 -5.10 -0.58 7.96
N ARG A 122 -5.24 -1.79 7.42
CA ARG A 122 -4.16 -2.67 6.98
C ARG A 122 -4.47 -3.21 5.59
N VAL A 123 -3.44 -3.55 4.83
CA VAL A 123 -3.59 -4.10 3.48
C VAL A 123 -4.00 -5.57 3.56
N VAL A 124 -5.03 -5.91 2.79
CA VAL A 124 -5.38 -7.30 2.51
C VAL A 124 -4.61 -7.73 1.27
N ILE A 125 -3.72 -8.71 1.43
CA ILE A 125 -3.06 -9.33 0.27
C ILE A 125 -3.98 -10.41 -0.29
N PRO A 126 -4.39 -10.32 -1.57
CA PRO A 126 -5.14 -11.38 -2.22
C PRO A 126 -4.31 -12.68 -2.27
N PRO A 127 -4.92 -13.86 -2.12
CA PRO A 127 -4.20 -15.11 -2.29
C PRO A 127 -3.69 -15.24 -3.74
N GLN A 128 -2.64 -16.03 -3.92
CA GLN A 128 -2.07 -16.30 -5.24
C GLN A 128 -3.13 -16.79 -6.24
N GLY A 129 -3.10 -16.24 -7.45
CA GLY A 129 -4.09 -16.49 -8.50
C GLY A 129 -5.37 -15.65 -8.38
N SER A 130 -5.44 -14.73 -7.41
CA SER A 130 -6.54 -13.76 -7.24
C SER A 130 -6.02 -12.32 -7.17
N GLU A 131 -4.80 -12.09 -7.64
CA GLU A 131 -4.18 -10.77 -7.70
C GLU A 131 -4.95 -9.88 -8.68
N PRO A 132 -5.12 -8.59 -8.35
CA PRO A 132 -5.68 -7.66 -9.29
C PRO A 132 -4.65 -7.24 -10.34
N ASP A 133 -5.13 -7.02 -11.56
CA ASP A 133 -4.27 -6.57 -12.65
C ASP A 133 -3.75 -5.15 -12.43
N LEU A 134 -2.45 -4.97 -12.64
CA LEU A 134 -1.86 -3.66 -12.87
C LEU A 134 -2.19 -3.24 -14.31
N SER A 135 -2.75 -2.04 -14.45
CA SER A 135 -3.14 -1.48 -15.75
C SER A 135 -2.29 -0.26 -16.08
N GLU A 136 -1.83 -0.15 -17.33
CA GLU A 136 -1.30 1.10 -17.85
C GLU A 136 -2.43 2.13 -17.94
N ILE A 137 -2.14 3.39 -17.60
CA ILE A 137 -3.11 4.49 -17.66
C ILE A 137 -2.54 5.66 -18.47
N SER A 138 -3.41 6.42 -19.13
CA SER A 138 -3.03 7.66 -19.81
C SER A 138 -3.05 8.86 -18.85
N ASN A 139 -2.51 10.00 -19.31
CA ASN A 139 -2.67 11.27 -18.58
C ASN A 139 -4.15 11.67 -18.44
N THR A 140 -4.99 11.35 -19.42
CA THR A 140 -6.44 11.61 -19.38
C THR A 140 -7.14 10.75 -18.34
N ASP A 141 -6.75 9.48 -18.19
CA ASP A 141 -7.29 8.61 -17.14
C ASP A 141 -6.93 9.16 -15.75
N LEU A 142 -5.73 9.70 -15.61
CA LEU A 142 -5.21 10.25 -14.37
C LEU A 142 -5.98 11.52 -13.91
N ASP A 143 -6.71 12.19 -14.79
CA ASP A 143 -7.60 13.31 -14.43
C ASP A 143 -8.81 12.85 -13.62
N THR A 144 -9.11 11.55 -13.62
CA THR A 144 -10.16 10.95 -12.76
C THR A 144 -9.67 10.65 -11.34
N PHE A 145 -8.40 10.88 -11.03
CA PHE A 145 -7.79 10.61 -9.73
C PHE A 145 -7.67 11.89 -8.90
N VAL A 146 -7.76 11.73 -7.59
CA VAL A 146 -7.28 12.76 -6.66
C VAL A 146 -5.75 12.74 -6.72
N ARG A 147 -5.15 13.83 -7.18
CA ARG A 147 -3.69 13.96 -7.29
C ARG A 147 -3.07 14.15 -5.91
N PHE A 148 -1.94 13.49 -5.67
CA PHE A 148 -1.07 13.91 -4.58
C PHE A 148 -0.36 15.18 -5.04
N ASN A 149 -0.58 16.30 -4.36
CA ASN A 149 0.14 17.53 -4.69
C ASN A 149 1.62 17.36 -4.36
N PRO A 150 2.54 17.76 -5.25
CA PRO A 150 3.95 17.91 -4.94
C PRO A 150 4.21 19.08 -3.97
#